data_AF-A0A7K1P0E0-F1
#
_entry.id   AF-A0A7K1P0E0-F1
#
_cell.length_a   1.000
_cell.length_b   1.000
_cell.length_c   1.000
_cell.angle_alpha   90.00
_cell.angle_beta   90.00
_cell.angle_gamma   90.00
#
_symmetry.space_group_name_H-M   'P 1'
#
loop_
_entity.id
_entity.type
_entity.pdbx_description
1 polymer ?
#
loop_
_entity_poly.entity_id
_entity_poly.type
_entity_poly.pdbx_seq_one_letter_code
_entity_poly.pdbx_strand_id
1 'polypeptide(L)'
;MRSFGNYMQEWLYGEKGYYKKALIGQKGDFYTSVSLSKFFGGAVAFYIIKLLEEEKLFLPLKIVEIGAHHGHFLSDIANFLNALSVGVMEKCEFVSCEPLKELQKLQQIIFKQATQLDLNSCNLEELDFKEKSAFVISNELFDAFACEIIKDNQMLFITHDHKGVWGGIDETTKELLKNLDLKQGCAPLFLEAFIKDLLEKLDEASSWVFLSFDYGDEIERKDMHLRAFKNHQALDFKDILNHLASLYQKSDLTYDVNFSLVRFLFEKHHAQFSFFKSQANALLDMGLMELLETFSKSVSYERYLKEAAKIKPLISPGGLGERFKALELVKKNKM
;
A
#
# COMPACT_ATOMS: atom_id res chain seq x y z
N MET A 1 -9.87 -11.99 27.05
CA MET A 1 -9.66 -12.39 25.63
C MET A 1 -9.92 -11.17 24.76
N ARG A 2 -9.34 -11.13 23.56
CA ARG A 2 -9.52 -10.05 22.58
C ARG A 2 -9.69 -10.63 21.19
N SER A 3 -10.29 -9.89 20.26
CA SER A 3 -10.41 -10.33 18.87
C SER A 3 -9.02 -10.46 18.22
N PHE A 4 -8.92 -11.26 17.16
CA PHE A 4 -7.65 -11.41 16.45
C PHE A 4 -7.21 -10.09 15.80
N GLY A 5 -8.14 -9.29 15.27
CA GLY A 5 -7.82 -7.98 14.70
C GLY A 5 -7.15 -7.05 15.71
N ASN A 6 -7.71 -6.92 16.91
CA ASN A 6 -7.08 -6.14 17.99
C ASN A 6 -5.71 -6.72 18.41
N TYR A 7 -5.56 -8.04 18.37
CA TYR A 7 -4.29 -8.70 18.66
C TYR A 7 -3.24 -8.44 17.57
N MET A 8 -3.63 -8.47 16.29
CA MET A 8 -2.79 -8.16 15.13
C MET A 8 -2.38 -6.69 15.14
N GLN A 9 -3.28 -5.76 15.50
CA GLN A 9 -2.97 -4.34 15.62
C GLN A 9 -1.84 -4.10 16.64
N GLU A 10 -1.92 -4.71 17.83
CA GLU A 10 -0.84 -4.59 18.82
C GLU A 10 0.42 -5.38 18.41
N TRP A 11 0.26 -6.49 17.69
CA TRP A 11 1.38 -7.26 17.14
C TRP A 11 2.22 -6.40 16.20
N LEU A 12 1.59 -5.69 15.27
CA LEU A 12 2.28 -4.96 14.20
C LEU A 12 2.66 -3.54 14.62
N TYR A 13 1.74 -2.79 15.24
CA TYR A 13 1.87 -1.35 15.50
C TYR A 13 1.96 -0.96 16.98
N GLY A 14 1.77 -1.90 17.90
CA GLY A 14 1.80 -1.67 19.35
C GLY A 14 3.13 -1.09 19.86
N GLU A 15 3.26 -0.81 21.16
CA GLU A 15 4.49 -0.25 21.74
C GLU A 15 5.75 -1.06 21.36
N LYS A 16 5.63 -2.38 21.40
CA LYS A 16 6.68 -3.34 21.02
C LYS A 16 6.45 -3.94 19.62
N GLY A 17 5.53 -3.37 18.86
CA GLY A 17 5.05 -3.88 17.58
C GLY A 17 6.18 -4.09 16.56
N TYR A 18 5.96 -5.04 15.67
CA TYR A 18 6.94 -5.49 14.70
C TYR A 18 7.49 -4.34 13.84
N TYR A 19 6.63 -3.49 13.25
CA TYR A 19 7.05 -2.42 12.34
C TYR A 19 7.87 -1.31 12.99
N LYS A 20 7.89 -1.21 14.32
CA LYS A 20 8.79 -0.26 15.02
C LYS A 20 10.25 -0.68 15.03
N LYS A 21 10.54 -1.96 14.79
CA LYS A 21 11.88 -2.54 14.90
C LYS A 21 12.37 -3.19 13.61
N ALA A 22 11.47 -3.36 12.65
CA ALA A 22 11.75 -4.15 11.48
C ALA A 22 12.70 -3.42 10.53
N LEU A 23 13.61 -4.18 9.90
CA LEU A 23 14.62 -3.66 8.98
C LEU A 23 14.20 -3.96 7.54
N ILE A 24 14.42 -3.03 6.60
CA ILE A 24 14.08 -3.20 5.18
C ILE A 24 15.32 -3.49 4.33
N GLY A 25 15.13 -4.26 3.25
CA GLY A 25 16.12 -4.47 2.19
C GLY A 25 16.44 -5.95 1.95
N GLN A 26 17.39 -6.23 1.05
CA GLN A 26 17.76 -7.61 0.67
C GLN A 26 18.26 -8.48 1.84
N LYS A 27 18.68 -7.85 2.94
CA LYS A 27 19.07 -8.49 4.21
C LYS A 27 18.10 -8.18 5.37
N GLY A 28 17.07 -7.38 5.10
CA GLY A 28 16.00 -7.06 6.03
C GLY A 28 14.79 -7.96 5.78
N ASP A 29 13.74 -7.72 6.55
CA ASP A 29 12.55 -8.57 6.53
C ASP A 29 11.60 -8.24 5.36
N PHE A 30 11.72 -7.05 4.75
CA PHE A 30 10.88 -6.61 3.62
C PHE A 30 11.68 -6.49 2.33
N TYR A 31 11.18 -7.16 1.29
CA TYR A 31 11.67 -7.08 -0.09
C TYR A 31 10.48 -6.81 -1.03
N THR A 32 10.27 -5.54 -1.34
CA THR A 32 9.07 -5.01 -2.03
C THR A 32 9.35 -4.59 -3.48
N SER A 33 8.32 -4.28 -4.26
CA SER A 33 8.45 -3.68 -5.61
C SER A 33 9.33 -2.43 -5.60
N VAL A 34 9.21 -1.59 -4.56
CA VAL A 34 10.03 -0.39 -4.35
C VAL A 34 11.52 -0.73 -4.20
N SER A 35 11.84 -1.86 -3.56
CA SER A 35 13.24 -2.27 -3.32
C SER A 35 13.90 -2.91 -4.55
N LEU A 36 13.10 -3.37 -5.52
CA LEU A 36 13.59 -4.06 -6.72
C LEU A 36 14.21 -3.10 -7.73
N SER A 37 13.51 -2.02 -8.05
CA SER A 37 13.96 -1.05 -9.05
C SER A 37 13.32 0.32 -8.84
N LYS A 38 14.14 1.36 -8.93
CA LYS A 38 13.69 2.76 -8.91
C LYS A 38 12.72 3.09 -10.04
N PHE A 39 12.75 2.31 -11.13
CA PHE A 39 11.83 2.47 -12.26
C PHE A 39 10.36 2.17 -11.88
N PHE A 40 10.10 1.54 -10.73
CA PHE A 40 8.76 1.49 -10.16
C PHE A 40 8.25 2.90 -9.81
N GLY A 41 9.04 3.67 -9.04
CA GLY A 41 8.78 5.09 -8.78
C GLY A 41 8.82 5.95 -10.05
N GLY A 42 9.72 5.62 -10.98
CA GLY A 42 9.81 6.31 -12.26
C GLY A 42 8.56 6.17 -13.14
N ALA A 43 7.97 4.97 -13.22
CA ALA A 43 6.72 4.75 -13.96
C ALA A 43 5.57 5.56 -13.35
N VAL A 44 5.46 5.60 -12.02
CA VAL A 44 4.48 6.42 -11.32
C VAL A 44 4.71 7.92 -11.58
N ALA A 45 5.97 8.39 -11.53
CA ALA A 45 6.30 9.78 -11.86
C ALA A 45 5.92 10.16 -13.30
N PHE A 46 6.21 9.28 -14.25
CA PHE A 46 5.81 9.45 -15.65
C PHE A 46 4.28 9.53 -15.79
N TYR A 47 3.56 8.67 -15.06
CA TYR A 47 2.11 8.68 -15.04
C TYR A 47 1.52 9.95 -14.40
N ILE A 48 2.11 10.46 -13.32
CA ILE A 48 1.70 11.76 -12.74
C ILE A 48 1.83 12.87 -13.78
N ILE A 49 2.93 12.92 -14.55
CA ILE A 49 3.12 13.90 -15.61
C ILE A 49 2.02 13.77 -16.67
N LYS A 50 1.73 12.54 -17.13
CA LYS A 50 0.65 12.28 -18.08
C LYS A 50 -0.72 12.73 -17.56
N LEU A 51 -1.02 12.51 -16.27
CA LEU A 51 -2.27 12.98 -15.65
C LEU A 51 -2.36 14.51 -15.59
N LEU A 52 -1.23 15.21 -15.41
CA LEU A 52 -1.17 16.67 -15.49
C LEU A 52 -1.39 17.17 -16.92
N GLU A 53 -0.78 16.51 -17.92
CA GLU A 53 -0.93 16.84 -19.35
C GLU A 53 -2.36 16.57 -19.86
N GLU A 54 -3.02 15.55 -19.34
CA GLU A 54 -4.41 15.19 -19.65
C GLU A 54 -5.45 16.00 -18.83
N GLU A 55 -5.01 16.98 -18.04
CA GLU A 55 -5.87 17.82 -17.19
C GLU A 55 -6.74 17.00 -16.21
N LYS A 56 -6.24 15.85 -15.76
CA LYS A 56 -6.86 15.00 -14.72
C LYS A 56 -6.37 15.35 -13.32
N LEU A 57 -5.16 15.92 -13.23
CA LEU A 57 -4.59 16.55 -12.05
C LEU A 57 -4.10 17.95 -12.40
N PHE A 58 -3.90 18.79 -11.39
CA PHE A 58 -3.51 20.19 -11.57
C PHE A 58 -2.39 20.61 -10.61
N LEU A 59 -1.63 21.64 -10.97
CA LEU A 59 -0.68 22.27 -10.07
C LEU A 59 -1.35 23.45 -9.33
N PRO A 60 -1.10 23.67 -8.03
CA PRO A 60 -0.20 22.90 -7.15
C PRO A 60 -0.73 21.49 -6.83
N LEU A 61 0.20 20.53 -6.78
CA LEU A 61 -0.09 19.10 -6.58
C LEU A 61 0.48 18.63 -5.24
N LYS A 62 -0.32 17.93 -4.45
CA LYS A 62 0.12 17.23 -3.25
C LYS A 62 0.30 15.74 -3.57
N ILE A 63 1.51 15.23 -3.38
CA ILE A 63 1.86 13.82 -3.60
C ILE A 63 2.01 13.16 -2.24
N VAL A 64 1.11 12.23 -1.90
CA VAL A 64 1.05 11.59 -0.59
C VAL A 64 1.34 10.11 -0.74
N GLU A 65 2.27 9.58 0.05
CA GLU A 65 2.40 8.13 0.24
C GLU A 65 1.82 7.73 1.59
N ILE A 66 0.91 6.76 1.61
CA ILE A 66 0.36 6.19 2.84
C ILE A 66 1.04 4.85 3.11
N GLY A 67 1.64 4.71 4.30
CA GLY A 67 2.41 3.51 4.65
C GLY A 67 3.78 3.46 3.97
N ALA A 68 4.53 4.58 3.98
CA ALA A 68 5.74 4.77 3.20
C ALA A 68 6.95 3.90 3.60
N HIS A 69 6.82 2.99 4.56
CA HIS A 69 7.93 2.18 5.08
C HIS A 69 9.17 3.04 5.44
N HIS A 70 10.25 3.02 4.64
CA HIS A 70 11.46 3.85 4.82
C HIS A 70 11.48 5.12 3.94
N GLY A 71 10.48 5.37 3.09
CA GLY A 71 10.34 6.58 2.28
C GLY A 71 11.08 6.56 0.93
N HIS A 72 11.52 5.38 0.49
CA HIS A 72 12.23 5.24 -0.80
C HIS A 72 11.33 5.49 -2.00
N PHE A 73 10.05 5.13 -1.92
CA PHE A 73 9.15 5.21 -3.07
C PHE A 73 8.90 6.67 -3.49
N LEU A 74 8.48 7.53 -2.55
CA LEU A 74 8.39 8.97 -2.81
C LEU A 74 9.71 9.58 -3.24
N SER A 75 10.84 9.12 -2.69
CA SER A 75 12.17 9.62 -3.10
C SER A 75 12.46 9.33 -4.57
N ASP A 76 12.09 8.14 -5.06
CA ASP A 76 12.23 7.79 -6.47
C ASP A 76 11.24 8.60 -7.33
N ILE A 77 9.97 8.70 -6.93
CA ILE A 77 8.96 9.52 -7.64
C ILE A 77 9.45 10.97 -7.79
N ALA A 78 9.89 11.59 -6.69
CA ALA A 78 10.42 12.95 -6.66
C ALA A 78 11.61 13.12 -7.63
N ASN A 79 12.60 12.22 -7.56
CA ASN A 79 13.78 12.28 -8.43
C ASN A 79 13.43 12.13 -9.91
N PHE A 80 12.49 11.24 -10.26
CA PHE A 80 12.03 11.09 -11.63
C PHE A 80 11.18 12.26 -12.10
N LEU A 81 10.31 12.83 -11.28
CA LEU A 81 9.57 14.06 -11.62
C LEU A 81 10.54 15.20 -11.96
N ASN A 82 11.58 15.39 -11.13
CA ASN A 82 12.60 16.39 -11.37
C ASN A 82 13.42 16.12 -12.66
N ALA A 83 13.64 14.85 -13.02
CA ALA A 83 14.37 14.48 -14.23
C ALA A 83 13.51 14.56 -15.51
N LEU A 84 12.21 14.34 -15.41
CA LEU A 84 11.30 14.18 -16.54
C LEU A 84 10.48 15.45 -16.87
N SER A 85 10.48 16.45 -15.99
CA SER A 85 9.64 17.64 -16.14
C SER A 85 10.34 18.93 -15.72
N VAL A 86 9.81 20.06 -16.19
CA VAL A 86 10.29 21.41 -15.83
C VAL A 86 9.13 22.18 -15.20
N GLY A 87 9.33 22.74 -14.01
CA GLY A 87 8.33 23.59 -13.34
C GLY A 87 7.24 22.84 -12.56
N VAL A 88 7.19 21.49 -12.66
CA VAL A 88 6.26 20.65 -11.90
C VAL A 88 6.73 20.48 -10.47
N MET A 89 8.02 20.17 -10.29
CA MET A 89 8.60 19.83 -9.00
C MET A 89 8.44 20.94 -7.96
N GLU A 90 8.63 22.19 -8.39
CA GLU A 90 8.52 23.40 -7.57
C GLU A 90 7.09 23.67 -7.11
N LYS A 91 6.10 23.03 -7.74
CA LYS A 91 4.68 23.12 -7.41
C LYS A 91 4.15 21.84 -6.77
N CYS A 92 5.02 20.89 -6.44
CA CYS A 92 4.69 19.66 -5.73
C CYS A 92 4.99 19.79 -4.23
N GLU A 93 4.08 19.31 -3.41
CA GLU A 93 4.30 19.07 -1.98
C GLU A 93 4.31 17.57 -1.73
N PHE A 94 5.35 17.05 -1.08
CA PHE A 94 5.48 15.64 -0.76
C PHE A 94 5.11 15.39 0.70
N VAL A 95 4.25 14.39 0.93
CA VAL A 95 3.77 14.03 2.28
C VAL A 95 3.86 12.52 2.49
N SER A 96 4.40 12.10 3.63
CA SER A 96 4.28 10.73 4.13
C SER A 96 3.20 10.67 5.22
N CYS A 97 2.19 9.83 5.02
CA CYS A 97 1.17 9.51 6.02
C CYS A 97 1.56 8.21 6.73
N GLU A 98 2.07 8.34 7.96
CA GLU A 98 2.70 7.24 8.71
C GLU A 98 2.38 7.40 10.21
N PRO A 99 1.69 6.45 10.87
CA PRO A 99 1.37 6.57 12.30
C PRO A 99 2.59 6.47 13.24
N LEU A 100 3.68 5.83 12.82
CA LEU A 100 4.85 5.61 13.67
C LEU A 100 5.83 6.79 13.60
N LYS A 101 5.88 7.61 14.67
CA LYS A 101 6.75 8.81 14.74
C LYS A 101 8.24 8.56 14.48
N GLU A 102 8.77 7.40 14.85
CA GLU A 102 10.17 7.07 14.54
C GLU A 102 10.40 6.77 13.05
N LEU A 103 9.40 6.17 12.37
CA LEU A 103 9.45 6.00 10.91
C LEU A 103 9.27 7.34 10.19
N GLN A 104 8.39 8.23 10.67
CA GLN A 104 8.25 9.58 10.11
C GLN A 104 9.61 10.30 10.03
N LYS A 105 10.38 10.32 11.13
CA LYS A 105 11.72 10.94 11.15
C LYS A 105 12.69 10.28 10.18
N LEU A 106 12.68 8.94 10.12
CA LEU A 106 13.56 8.19 9.23
C LEU A 106 13.25 8.48 7.75
N GLN A 107 11.96 8.47 7.39
CA GLN A 107 11.47 8.80 6.05
C GLN A 107 11.88 10.22 5.64
N GLN A 108 11.76 11.20 6.55
CA GLN A 108 12.20 12.58 6.29
C GLN A 108 13.70 12.67 6.01
N ILE A 109 14.54 11.99 6.81
CA ILE A 109 15.99 11.98 6.62
C ILE A 109 16.35 11.35 5.26
N ILE A 110 15.78 10.18 4.95
CA ILE A 110 16.03 9.46 3.70
C ILE A 110 15.60 10.29 2.49
N PHE A 111 14.39 10.86 2.54
CA PHE A 111 13.86 11.68 1.46
C PHE A 111 14.72 12.93 1.23
N LYS A 112 15.10 13.64 2.28
CA LYS A 112 15.96 14.81 2.19
C LYS A 112 17.34 14.49 1.63
N GLN A 113 17.95 13.38 2.07
CA GLN A 113 19.24 12.93 1.52
C GLN A 113 19.13 12.58 0.02
N ALA A 114 18.04 11.94 -0.37
CA ALA A 114 17.85 11.46 -1.74
C ALA A 114 17.43 12.55 -2.74
N THR A 115 16.73 13.60 -2.29
CA THR A 115 16.07 14.58 -3.17
C THR A 115 16.50 16.02 -2.94
N GLN A 116 17.15 16.32 -1.80
CA GLN A 116 17.43 17.68 -1.31
C GLN A 116 16.17 18.52 -1.01
N LEU A 117 15.00 17.88 -0.86
CA LEU A 117 13.74 18.51 -0.51
C LEU A 117 13.28 18.10 0.90
N ASP A 118 12.36 18.89 1.46
CA ASP A 118 11.71 18.54 2.72
C ASP A 118 10.50 17.63 2.47
N LEU A 119 10.30 16.66 3.36
CA LEU A 119 9.15 15.77 3.38
C LEU A 119 8.25 16.15 4.56
N ASN A 120 7.00 16.49 4.28
CA ASN A 120 6.00 16.62 5.33
C ASN A 120 5.62 15.21 5.82
N SER A 121 5.45 15.04 7.12
CA SER A 121 5.03 13.76 7.69
C SER A 121 3.90 13.97 8.68
N CYS A 122 2.84 13.19 8.58
CA CYS A 122 1.67 13.38 9.42
C CYS A 122 0.92 12.07 9.66
N ASN A 123 -0.02 12.12 10.60
CA ASN A 123 -1.05 11.07 10.71
C ASN A 123 -2.19 11.34 9.69
N LEU A 124 -3.10 10.38 9.53
CA LEU A 124 -4.23 10.51 8.60
C LEU A 124 -5.11 11.72 8.95
N GLU A 125 -5.37 11.94 10.23
CA GLU A 125 -6.25 12.99 10.74
C GLU A 125 -5.69 14.40 10.47
N GLU A 126 -4.37 14.49 10.34
CA GLU A 126 -3.60 15.71 10.06
C GLU A 126 -3.49 16.01 8.55
N LEU A 127 -3.92 15.08 7.67
CA LEU A 127 -3.99 15.34 6.23
C LEU A 127 -5.02 16.43 5.94
N ASP A 128 -4.66 17.25 4.96
CA ASP A 128 -5.41 18.40 4.48
C ASP A 128 -5.07 18.59 3.01
N PHE A 129 -6.10 18.78 2.18
CA PHE A 129 -5.93 18.89 0.72
C PHE A 129 -6.47 20.21 0.16
N LYS A 130 -6.68 21.22 1.03
CA LYS A 130 -7.34 22.49 0.69
C LYS A 130 -6.90 23.06 -0.65
N GLU A 131 -7.84 23.08 -1.59
CA GLU A 131 -7.74 23.68 -2.93
C GLU A 131 -6.61 23.12 -3.82
N LYS A 132 -5.92 22.06 -3.40
CA LYS A 132 -4.85 21.40 -4.14
C LYS A 132 -5.39 20.21 -4.93
N SER A 133 -4.71 19.87 -6.01
CA SER A 133 -4.84 18.54 -6.61
C SER A 133 -4.09 17.53 -5.73
N ALA A 134 -4.52 16.27 -5.68
CA ALA A 134 -3.85 15.23 -4.90
C ALA A 134 -3.54 13.98 -5.73
N PHE A 135 -2.31 13.47 -5.59
CA PHE A 135 -1.95 12.12 -6.01
C PHE A 135 -1.58 11.33 -4.76
N VAL A 136 -2.44 10.43 -4.34
CA VAL A 136 -2.21 9.55 -3.19
C VAL A 136 -1.78 8.18 -3.69
N ILE A 137 -0.71 7.66 -3.12
CA ILE A 137 -0.19 6.35 -3.48
C ILE A 137 0.05 5.48 -2.25
N SER A 138 -0.11 4.16 -2.41
CA SER A 138 0.36 3.18 -1.45
C SER A 138 0.93 1.94 -2.14
N ASN A 139 1.86 1.26 -1.46
CA ASN A 139 2.39 -0.04 -1.87
C ASN A 139 2.42 -0.94 -0.63
N GLU A 140 1.71 -2.07 -0.65
CA GLU A 140 1.62 -3.02 0.48
C GLU A 140 1.06 -2.35 1.73
N LEU A 141 -0.07 -1.68 1.55
CA LEU A 141 -0.76 -0.97 2.62
C LEU A 141 -1.88 -1.82 3.19
N PHE A 142 -2.72 -2.38 2.32
CA PHE A 142 -3.97 -3.03 2.73
C PHE A 142 -3.72 -4.41 3.33
N ASP A 143 -2.68 -5.13 2.89
CA ASP A 143 -2.32 -6.45 3.40
C ASP A 143 -1.84 -6.43 4.87
N ALA A 144 -1.40 -5.26 5.35
CA ALA A 144 -0.97 -5.02 6.72
C ALA A 144 -2.11 -4.54 7.66
N PHE A 145 -3.30 -4.23 7.13
CA PHE A 145 -4.42 -3.81 7.98
C PHE A 145 -4.85 -4.94 8.91
N ALA A 146 -5.04 -4.63 10.20
CA ALA A 146 -5.56 -5.58 11.15
C ALA A 146 -6.88 -6.20 10.64
N CYS A 147 -6.92 -7.53 10.58
CA CYS A 147 -8.08 -8.28 10.14
C CYS A 147 -8.60 -9.20 11.23
N GLU A 148 -9.89 -9.46 11.22
CA GLU A 148 -10.49 -10.53 11.99
C GLU A 148 -10.39 -11.85 11.21
N ILE A 149 -10.23 -12.96 11.93
CA ILE A 149 -10.13 -14.28 11.31
C ILE A 149 -11.48 -14.98 11.45
N ILE A 150 -12.09 -15.28 10.30
CA ILE A 150 -13.45 -15.79 10.19
C ILE A 150 -13.42 -17.26 9.79
N LYS A 151 -14.30 -18.05 10.41
CA LYS A 151 -14.61 -19.41 9.99
C LYS A 151 -16.01 -19.79 10.44
N ASP A 152 -16.87 -20.19 9.51
CA ASP A 152 -18.21 -20.74 9.79
C ASP A 152 -19.08 -19.84 10.71
N ASN A 153 -19.13 -18.53 10.43
CA ASN A 153 -19.79 -17.50 11.26
C ASN A 153 -19.24 -17.36 12.69
N GLN A 154 -18.01 -17.84 12.93
CA GLN A 154 -17.25 -17.61 14.13
C GLN A 154 -16.02 -16.75 13.83
N MET A 155 -15.56 -16.02 14.84
CA MET A 155 -14.35 -15.22 14.80
C MET A 155 -13.32 -15.77 15.78
N LEU A 156 -12.05 -15.66 15.43
CA LEU A 156 -10.94 -16.04 16.30
C LEU A 156 -10.69 -14.96 17.37
N PHE A 157 -10.65 -15.39 18.62
CA PHE A 157 -10.22 -14.60 19.78
C PHE A 157 -8.91 -15.15 20.33
N ILE A 158 -8.07 -14.27 20.85
CA ILE A 158 -6.81 -14.63 21.51
C ILE A 158 -6.92 -14.40 23.02
N THR A 159 -6.57 -15.43 23.78
CA THR A 159 -6.48 -15.40 25.24
C THR A 159 -5.21 -14.67 25.71
N HIS A 160 -5.11 -14.41 27.02
CA HIS A 160 -3.92 -13.77 27.59
C HIS A 160 -2.65 -14.64 27.50
N ASP A 161 -2.81 -15.96 27.40
CA ASP A 161 -1.73 -16.94 27.21
C ASP A 161 -1.48 -17.29 25.74
N HIS A 162 -1.88 -16.42 24.80
CA HIS A 162 -1.65 -16.57 23.36
C HIS A 162 -2.25 -17.84 22.74
N LYS A 163 -3.47 -18.22 23.15
CA LYS A 163 -4.22 -19.32 22.54
C LYS A 163 -5.40 -18.80 21.74
N GLY A 164 -5.62 -19.42 20.59
CA GLY A 164 -6.78 -19.17 19.74
C GLY A 164 -8.03 -19.86 20.26
N VAL A 165 -9.13 -19.12 20.35
CA VAL A 165 -10.45 -19.60 20.75
C VAL A 165 -11.49 -19.05 19.78
N TRP A 166 -12.37 -19.90 19.25
CA TRP A 166 -13.45 -19.46 18.36
C TRP A 166 -14.64 -18.95 19.16
N GLY A 167 -15.16 -17.79 18.80
CA GLY A 167 -16.30 -17.14 19.43
C GLY A 167 -17.33 -16.65 18.41
N GLY A 168 -18.50 -16.23 18.90
CA GLY A 168 -19.55 -15.68 18.05
C GLY A 168 -19.19 -14.32 17.44
N ILE A 169 -19.91 -13.97 16.38
CA ILE A 169 -19.82 -12.70 15.66
C ILE A 169 -21.09 -11.89 15.92
N ASP A 170 -21.00 -10.56 16.00
CA ASP A 170 -22.16 -9.67 16.07
C ASP A 170 -22.94 -9.59 14.74
N GLU A 171 -24.17 -9.07 14.79
CA GLU A 171 -25.04 -9.04 13.60
C GLU A 171 -24.52 -8.12 12.49
N THR A 172 -23.91 -6.99 12.83
CA THR A 172 -23.33 -6.05 11.86
C THR A 172 -22.22 -6.72 11.05
N THR A 173 -21.32 -7.43 11.72
CA THR A 173 -20.23 -8.16 11.09
C THR A 173 -20.76 -9.33 10.26
N LYS A 174 -21.79 -10.06 10.72
CA LYS A 174 -22.44 -11.11 9.91
C LYS A 174 -23.03 -10.57 8.61
N GLU A 175 -23.68 -9.41 8.65
CA GLU A 175 -24.25 -8.77 7.46
C GLU A 175 -23.17 -8.36 6.46
N LEU A 176 -22.07 -7.78 6.94
CA LEU A 176 -20.90 -7.48 6.11
C LEU A 176 -20.31 -8.74 5.46
N LEU A 177 -20.04 -9.79 6.24
CA LEU A 177 -19.48 -11.05 5.73
C LEU A 177 -20.38 -11.70 4.69
N LYS A 178 -21.71 -11.61 4.86
CA LYS A 178 -22.68 -12.09 3.89
C LYS A 178 -22.61 -11.32 2.57
N ASN A 179 -22.46 -9.99 2.63
CA ASN A 179 -22.32 -9.16 1.42
C ASN A 179 -21.02 -9.45 0.67
N LEU A 180 -20.00 -9.95 1.36
CA LEU A 180 -18.70 -10.32 0.78
C LEU A 180 -18.62 -11.80 0.34
N ASP A 181 -19.67 -12.61 0.55
CA ASP A 181 -19.64 -14.08 0.43
C ASP A 181 -18.45 -14.72 1.19
N LEU A 182 -18.03 -14.09 2.29
CA LEU A 182 -16.86 -14.50 3.07
C LEU A 182 -17.29 -15.49 4.17
N LYS A 183 -17.08 -16.78 3.91
CA LYS A 183 -17.35 -17.85 4.89
C LYS A 183 -16.15 -18.19 5.77
N GLN A 184 -14.95 -18.01 5.22
CA GLN A 184 -13.70 -18.29 5.90
C GLN A 184 -12.60 -17.40 5.29
N GLY A 185 -11.78 -16.77 6.13
CA GLY A 185 -10.67 -15.93 5.67
C GLY A 185 -10.37 -14.76 6.61
N CYS A 186 -9.76 -13.72 6.06
CA CYS A 186 -9.37 -12.50 6.74
C CYS A 186 -10.40 -11.39 6.45
N ALA A 187 -10.96 -10.77 7.49
CA ALA A 187 -11.96 -9.72 7.37
C ALA A 187 -11.42 -8.41 7.99
N PRO A 188 -10.94 -7.44 7.19
CA PRO A 188 -10.37 -6.19 7.72
C PRO A 188 -11.44 -5.19 8.12
N LEU A 189 -12.11 -5.44 9.26
CA LEU A 189 -13.26 -4.63 9.71
C LEU A 189 -12.91 -3.15 9.96
N PHE A 190 -11.64 -2.83 10.21
CA PHE A 190 -11.19 -1.45 10.43
C PHE A 190 -10.96 -0.65 9.13
N LEU A 191 -10.96 -1.33 7.98
CA LEU A 191 -10.64 -0.72 6.69
C LEU A 191 -11.69 0.31 6.25
N GLU A 192 -12.97 0.08 6.53
CA GLU A 192 -14.04 1.01 6.16
C GLU A 192 -13.86 2.38 6.84
N ALA A 193 -13.55 2.39 8.14
CA ALA A 193 -13.32 3.63 8.87
C ALA A 193 -12.14 4.42 8.27
N PHE A 194 -11.03 3.73 7.98
CA PHE A 194 -9.87 4.35 7.33
C PHE A 194 -10.21 4.94 5.95
N ILE A 195 -10.89 4.19 5.08
CA ILE A 195 -11.26 4.66 3.74
C ILE A 195 -12.20 5.85 3.82
N LYS A 196 -13.18 5.80 4.72
CA LYS A 196 -14.10 6.91 4.97
C LYS A 196 -13.34 8.16 5.40
N ASP A 197 -12.50 8.06 6.41
CA ASP A 197 -11.74 9.20 6.93
C ASP A 197 -10.79 9.78 5.86
N LEU A 198 -10.13 8.92 5.08
CA LEU A 198 -9.28 9.34 3.96
C LEU A 198 -10.08 10.10 2.89
N LEU A 199 -11.25 9.61 2.50
CA LEU A 199 -12.08 10.24 1.49
C LEU A 199 -12.70 11.55 1.97
N GLU A 200 -13.08 11.67 3.25
CA GLU A 200 -13.50 12.94 3.85
C GLU A 200 -12.42 14.01 3.70
N LYS A 201 -11.13 13.64 3.84
CA LYS A 201 -10.01 14.56 3.57
C LYS A 201 -9.84 14.85 2.08
N LEU A 202 -9.85 13.82 1.24
CA LEU A 202 -9.63 13.97 -0.20
C LEU A 202 -10.73 14.79 -0.88
N ASP A 203 -11.94 14.80 -0.35
CA ASP A 203 -13.04 15.60 -0.90
C ASP A 203 -12.78 17.12 -0.87
N GLU A 204 -11.87 17.59 -0.01
CA GLU A 204 -11.37 18.97 0.02
C GLU A 204 -10.47 19.32 -1.18
N ALA A 205 -9.85 18.33 -1.81
CA ALA A 205 -8.96 18.51 -2.97
C ALA A 205 -9.77 18.94 -4.21
N SER A 206 -9.21 19.76 -5.11
CA SER A 206 -9.90 20.12 -6.35
C SER A 206 -10.12 18.92 -7.27
N SER A 207 -9.11 18.03 -7.34
CA SER A 207 -9.14 16.73 -8.00
C SER A 207 -8.20 15.77 -7.27
N TRP A 208 -8.44 14.48 -7.35
CA TRP A 208 -7.55 13.49 -6.74
C TRP A 208 -7.53 12.16 -7.48
N VAL A 209 -6.38 11.51 -7.40
CA VAL A 209 -6.14 10.12 -7.80
C VAL A 209 -5.62 9.37 -6.57
N PHE A 210 -6.19 8.21 -6.29
CA PHE A 210 -5.69 7.25 -5.31
C PHE A 210 -5.24 5.99 -6.07
N LEU A 211 -3.96 5.67 -5.98
CA LEU A 211 -3.34 4.51 -6.61
C LEU A 211 -2.76 3.58 -5.54
N SER A 212 -3.10 2.29 -5.59
CA SER A 212 -2.56 1.32 -4.64
C SER A 212 -2.03 0.09 -5.36
N PHE A 213 -0.89 -0.41 -4.89
CA PHE A 213 -0.32 -1.69 -5.30
C PHE A 213 -0.29 -2.66 -4.12
N ASP A 214 -0.88 -3.84 -4.27
CA ASP A 214 -0.93 -4.80 -3.18
C ASP A 214 -1.05 -6.24 -3.67
N TYR A 215 -0.71 -7.21 -2.81
CA TYR A 215 -0.86 -8.63 -3.11
C TYR A 215 -2.32 -9.04 -2.92
N GLY A 216 -2.99 -9.55 -3.96
CA GLY A 216 -4.40 -9.93 -3.85
C GLY A 216 -5.10 -10.12 -5.19
N ASP A 217 -6.43 -10.16 -5.15
CA ASP A 217 -7.28 -10.21 -6.35
C ASP A 217 -8.69 -9.67 -6.06
N GLU A 218 -9.51 -9.47 -7.09
CA GLU A 218 -10.95 -9.19 -6.95
C GLU A 218 -11.73 -10.47 -6.60
N ILE A 219 -11.20 -11.63 -6.97
CA ILE A 219 -11.80 -12.93 -6.64
C ILE A 219 -11.43 -13.30 -5.20
N GLU A 220 -12.43 -13.32 -4.32
CA GLU A 220 -12.24 -13.70 -2.92
C GLU A 220 -11.72 -15.14 -2.79
N ARG A 221 -10.70 -15.30 -1.97
CA ARG A 221 -10.17 -16.60 -1.60
C ARG A 221 -11.07 -17.28 -0.59
N LYS A 222 -11.37 -18.56 -0.81
CA LYS A 222 -12.24 -19.35 0.08
C LYS A 222 -11.45 -20.09 1.17
N ASP A 223 -10.14 -19.90 1.21
CA ASP A 223 -9.22 -20.54 2.15
C ASP A 223 -8.58 -19.53 3.11
N MET A 224 -8.07 -20.03 4.23
CA MET A 224 -7.39 -19.19 5.22
C MET A 224 -6.00 -18.81 4.71
N HIS A 225 -5.80 -17.54 4.45
CA HIS A 225 -4.65 -17.05 3.71
C HIS A 225 -3.78 -16.05 4.50
N LEU A 226 -4.03 -15.90 5.80
CA LEU A 226 -3.11 -15.22 6.73
C LEU A 226 -1.76 -15.95 6.76
N ARG A 227 -0.68 -15.20 6.64
CA ARG A 227 0.70 -15.67 6.70
C ARG A 227 1.50 -14.86 7.71
N ALA A 228 2.50 -15.50 8.29
CA ALA A 228 3.55 -14.80 9.03
C ALA A 228 4.88 -14.95 8.32
N PHE A 229 5.70 -13.91 8.32
CA PHE A 229 7.06 -13.97 7.79
C PHE A 229 8.08 -13.84 8.92
N LYS A 230 9.00 -14.80 8.99
CA LYS A 230 10.11 -14.80 9.96
C LYS A 230 11.34 -15.42 9.32
N ASN A 231 12.47 -14.71 9.35
CA ASN A 231 13.75 -15.18 8.80
C ASN A 231 13.62 -15.69 7.34
N HIS A 232 12.90 -14.95 6.49
CA HIS A 232 12.61 -15.30 5.08
C HIS A 232 11.79 -16.60 4.87
N GLN A 233 11.12 -17.11 5.91
CA GLN A 233 10.19 -18.23 5.78
C GLN A 233 8.75 -17.74 5.99
N ALA A 234 7.86 -18.15 5.09
CA ALA A 234 6.43 -17.97 5.23
C ALA A 234 5.86 -19.11 6.09
N LEU A 235 5.12 -18.76 7.14
CA LEU A 235 4.36 -19.67 7.98
C LEU A 235 2.89 -19.55 7.61
N ASP A 236 2.22 -20.70 7.48
CA ASP A 236 0.78 -20.74 7.23
C ASP A 236 -0.02 -20.46 8.51
N PHE A 237 -1.33 -20.31 8.36
CA PHE A 237 -2.22 -20.04 9.49
C PHE A 237 -2.13 -21.07 10.62
N LYS A 238 -1.94 -22.36 10.30
CA LYS A 238 -1.86 -23.42 11.31
C LYS A 238 -0.57 -23.28 12.10
N ASP A 239 0.54 -23.02 11.42
CA ASP A 239 1.84 -22.78 12.06
C ASP A 239 1.82 -21.53 12.94
N ILE A 240 1.14 -20.47 12.48
CA ILE A 240 0.91 -19.25 13.27
C ILE A 240 0.21 -19.59 14.57
N LEU A 241 -0.94 -20.29 14.51
CA LEU A 241 -1.71 -20.65 15.70
C LEU A 241 -0.92 -21.49 16.70
N ASN A 242 -0.09 -22.42 16.21
CA ASN A 242 0.74 -23.27 17.06
C ASN A 242 1.86 -22.49 17.78
N HIS A 243 2.25 -21.33 17.25
CA HIS A 243 3.44 -20.60 17.68
C HIS A 243 3.18 -19.13 18.05
N LEU A 244 1.92 -18.74 18.29
CA LEU A 244 1.48 -17.36 18.55
C LEU A 244 2.40 -16.62 19.53
N ALA A 245 2.67 -17.18 20.72
CA ALA A 245 3.50 -16.53 21.74
C ALA A 245 4.94 -16.24 21.26
N SER A 246 5.50 -17.08 20.39
CA SER A 246 6.87 -16.95 19.88
C SER A 246 6.98 -16.02 18.66
N LEU A 247 5.86 -15.82 17.96
CA LEU A 247 5.75 -14.99 16.76
C LEU A 247 5.27 -13.58 17.09
N TYR A 248 4.47 -13.42 18.15
CA TYR A 248 3.88 -12.15 18.57
C TYR A 248 4.92 -11.02 18.64
N GLN A 249 4.68 -9.93 17.92
CA GLN A 249 5.53 -8.74 17.85
C GLN A 249 6.95 -8.99 17.31
N LYS A 250 7.22 -10.18 16.73
CA LYS A 250 8.55 -10.64 16.29
C LYS A 250 8.58 -11.13 14.84
N SER A 251 7.45 -11.05 14.15
CA SER A 251 7.31 -11.45 12.75
C SER A 251 6.26 -10.57 12.09
N ASP A 252 6.34 -10.47 10.78
CA ASP A 252 5.32 -9.81 9.99
C ASP A 252 4.06 -10.65 9.89
N LEU A 253 2.91 -10.00 9.64
CA LEU A 253 1.65 -10.66 9.31
C LEU A 253 1.05 -9.99 8.08
N THR A 254 0.66 -10.79 7.09
CA THR A 254 0.07 -10.33 5.82
C THR A 254 -0.97 -11.34 5.33
N TYR A 255 -1.88 -10.89 4.48
CA TYR A 255 -2.91 -11.68 3.84
C TYR A 255 -3.23 -11.11 2.45
N ASP A 256 -3.84 -11.91 1.58
CA ASP A 256 -4.24 -11.47 0.24
C ASP A 256 -5.35 -10.42 0.37
N VAL A 257 -5.13 -9.26 -0.24
CA VAL A 257 -6.10 -8.19 -0.29
C VAL A 257 -7.28 -8.57 -1.20
N ASN A 258 -8.49 -8.47 -0.65
CA ASN A 258 -9.70 -8.52 -1.45
C ASN A 258 -9.94 -7.14 -2.09
N PHE A 259 -9.57 -6.99 -3.36
CA PHE A 259 -9.74 -5.74 -4.08
C PHE A 259 -11.20 -5.42 -4.40
N SER A 260 -12.10 -6.43 -4.44
CA SER A 260 -13.54 -6.19 -4.55
C SER A 260 -14.09 -5.50 -3.31
N LEU A 261 -13.63 -5.87 -2.11
CA LEU A 261 -13.97 -5.19 -0.86
C LEU A 261 -13.41 -3.76 -0.84
N VAL A 262 -12.12 -3.58 -1.15
CA VAL A 262 -11.49 -2.25 -1.19
C VAL A 262 -12.27 -1.34 -2.14
N ARG A 263 -12.50 -1.78 -3.37
CA ARG A 263 -13.28 -1.04 -4.36
C ARG A 263 -14.68 -0.70 -3.86
N PHE A 264 -15.40 -1.68 -3.32
CA PHE A 264 -16.74 -1.47 -2.79
C PHE A 264 -16.78 -0.39 -1.71
N LEU A 265 -15.82 -0.39 -0.78
CA LEU A 265 -15.75 0.60 0.29
C LEU A 265 -15.46 2.01 -0.26
N PHE A 266 -14.55 2.15 -1.22
CA PHE A 266 -14.31 3.44 -1.86
C PHE A 266 -15.53 3.93 -2.64
N GLU A 267 -16.18 3.08 -3.45
CA GLU A 267 -17.38 3.45 -4.22
C GLU A 267 -18.57 3.81 -3.31
N LYS A 268 -18.72 3.11 -2.17
CA LYS A 268 -19.71 3.42 -1.12
C LYS A 268 -19.55 4.85 -0.58
N HIS A 269 -18.32 5.35 -0.53
CA HIS A 269 -17.97 6.71 -0.13
C HIS A 269 -17.73 7.64 -1.33
N HIS A 270 -18.40 7.37 -2.45
CA HIS A 270 -18.48 8.23 -3.63
C HIS A 270 -17.19 8.42 -4.45
N ALA A 271 -16.15 7.61 -4.21
CA ALA A 271 -15.04 7.50 -5.16
C ALA A 271 -15.51 6.92 -6.50
N GLN A 272 -14.84 7.28 -7.58
CA GLN A 272 -15.06 6.69 -8.90
C GLN A 272 -13.96 5.67 -9.19
N PHE A 273 -14.35 4.44 -9.53
CA PHE A 273 -13.42 3.43 -10.03
C PHE A 273 -12.84 3.85 -11.39
N SER A 274 -11.52 3.75 -11.52
CA SER A 274 -10.79 3.98 -12.77
C SER A 274 -10.35 2.65 -13.39
N PHE A 275 -9.50 1.89 -12.71
CA PHE A 275 -9.08 0.58 -13.17
C PHE A 275 -8.65 -0.37 -12.05
N PHE A 276 -8.64 -1.66 -12.36
CA PHE A 276 -8.00 -2.73 -11.62
C PHE A 276 -7.22 -3.61 -12.60
N LYS A 277 -5.91 -3.79 -12.38
CA LYS A 277 -5.00 -4.49 -13.31
C LYS A 277 -3.93 -5.26 -12.54
N SER A 278 -3.24 -6.20 -13.20
CA SER A 278 -1.97 -6.69 -12.68
C SER A 278 -0.94 -5.55 -12.61
N GLN A 279 0.00 -5.63 -11.66
CA GLN A 279 1.06 -4.63 -11.52
C GLN A 279 1.83 -4.45 -12.84
N ALA A 280 2.11 -5.54 -13.55
CA ALA A 280 2.79 -5.50 -14.83
C ALA A 280 2.04 -4.62 -15.84
N ASN A 281 0.75 -4.87 -16.03
CA ASN A 281 -0.07 -4.13 -16.98
C ASN A 281 -0.25 -2.66 -16.57
N ALA A 282 -0.44 -2.39 -15.28
CA ALA A 282 -0.52 -1.03 -14.77
C ALA A 282 0.78 -0.24 -15.04
N LEU A 283 1.94 -0.82 -14.75
CA LEU A 283 3.23 -0.17 -15.00
C LEU A 283 3.48 0.09 -16.49
N LEU A 284 3.07 -0.83 -17.37
CA LEU A 284 3.15 -0.63 -18.81
C LEU A 284 2.26 0.55 -19.25
N ASP A 285 1.02 0.60 -18.78
CA ASP A 285 0.08 1.69 -19.12
C ASP A 285 0.51 3.05 -18.54
N MET A 286 1.26 3.03 -17.44
CA MET A 286 1.89 4.20 -16.80
C MET A 286 3.11 4.73 -17.55
N GLY A 287 3.57 4.05 -18.61
CA GLY A 287 4.66 4.53 -19.46
C GLY A 287 6.04 3.95 -19.14
N LEU A 288 6.11 2.78 -18.50
CA LEU A 288 7.40 2.15 -18.15
C LEU A 288 8.29 1.90 -19.37
N MET A 289 7.72 1.59 -20.54
CA MET A 289 8.49 1.33 -21.77
C MET A 289 9.09 2.61 -22.34
N GLU A 290 8.32 3.69 -22.35
CA GLU A 290 8.71 5.03 -22.78
C GLU A 290 9.82 5.59 -21.87
N LEU A 291 9.68 5.36 -20.56
CA LEU A 291 10.70 5.70 -19.57
C LEU A 291 12.00 4.93 -19.84
N LEU A 292 11.92 3.63 -20.12
CA LEU A 292 13.09 2.81 -20.45
C LEU A 292 13.76 3.23 -21.75
N GLU A 293 12.98 3.59 -22.76
CA GLU A 293 13.50 4.11 -24.02
C GLU A 293 14.26 5.43 -23.79
N THR A 294 13.66 6.35 -23.03
CA THR A 294 14.27 7.63 -22.65
C THR A 294 15.56 7.41 -21.85
N PHE A 295 15.54 6.48 -20.90
CA PHE A 295 16.72 6.11 -20.12
C PHE A 295 17.83 5.56 -21.01
N SER A 296 17.52 4.66 -21.95
CA SER A 296 18.52 4.06 -22.86
C SER A 296 19.30 5.09 -23.68
N LYS A 297 18.69 6.23 -24.01
CA LYS A 297 19.31 7.34 -24.75
C LYS A 297 20.23 8.21 -23.89
N SER A 298 20.12 8.14 -22.56
CA SER A 298 20.83 9.01 -21.62
C SER A 298 21.96 8.32 -20.86
N VAL A 299 22.14 7.00 -21.02
CA VAL A 299 23.18 6.23 -20.32
C VAL A 299 23.92 5.27 -21.24
N SER A 300 25.03 4.69 -20.75
CA SER A 300 25.72 3.61 -21.47
C SER A 300 24.86 2.36 -21.58
N TYR A 301 25.10 1.58 -22.63
CA TYR A 301 24.40 0.31 -22.87
C TYR A 301 24.52 -0.67 -21.68
N GLU A 302 25.70 -0.76 -21.06
CA GLU A 302 25.92 -1.60 -19.87
C GLU A 302 25.05 -1.17 -18.68
N ARG A 303 24.96 0.14 -18.44
CA ARG A 303 24.11 0.67 -17.36
C ARG A 303 22.63 0.43 -17.64
N TYR A 304 22.21 0.62 -18.90
CA TYR A 304 20.85 0.31 -19.34
C TYR A 304 20.50 -1.16 -19.06
N LEU A 305 21.32 -2.11 -19.54
CA LEU A 305 21.07 -3.54 -19.34
C LEU A 305 20.96 -3.92 -17.86
N LYS A 306 21.83 -3.35 -17.02
CA LYS A 306 21.82 -3.60 -15.58
C LYS A 306 20.52 -3.17 -14.91
N GLU A 307 20.02 -1.97 -15.22
CA GLU A 307 18.78 -1.47 -14.63
C GLU A 307 17.54 -2.14 -15.24
N ALA A 308 17.53 -2.39 -16.56
CA ALA A 308 16.46 -3.13 -17.23
C ALA A 308 16.29 -4.55 -16.67
N ALA A 309 17.37 -5.23 -16.30
CA ALA A 309 17.32 -6.55 -15.67
C ALA A 309 16.58 -6.54 -14.33
N LYS A 310 16.64 -5.43 -13.56
CA LYS A 310 15.93 -5.28 -12.28
C LYS A 310 14.43 -5.05 -12.43
N ILE A 311 13.97 -4.67 -13.63
CA ILE A 311 12.56 -4.45 -13.92
C ILE A 311 11.86 -5.76 -14.24
N LYS A 312 12.59 -6.75 -14.78
CA LYS A 312 12.01 -8.04 -15.16
C LYS A 312 11.14 -8.66 -14.05
N PRO A 313 11.55 -8.74 -12.77
CA PRO A 313 10.70 -9.26 -11.69
C PRO A 313 9.41 -8.45 -11.45
N LEU A 314 9.42 -7.14 -11.73
CA LEU A 314 8.26 -6.25 -11.56
C LEU A 314 7.16 -6.48 -12.60
N ILE A 315 7.52 -6.98 -13.78
CA ILE A 315 6.58 -7.17 -14.90
C ILE A 315 6.39 -8.64 -15.31
N SER A 316 7.24 -9.55 -14.84
CA SER A 316 7.16 -10.96 -15.24
C SER A 316 5.99 -11.69 -14.57
N PRO A 317 5.29 -12.59 -15.28
CA PRO A 317 4.20 -13.40 -14.71
C PRO A 317 4.61 -14.29 -13.54
N GLY A 318 5.85 -14.79 -13.53
CA GLY A 318 6.39 -15.59 -12.42
C GLY A 318 6.93 -14.76 -11.25
N GLY A 319 6.90 -13.44 -11.35
CA GLY A 319 7.40 -12.50 -10.33
C GLY A 319 6.27 -11.73 -9.65
N LEU A 320 6.54 -10.47 -9.30
CA LEU A 320 5.53 -9.61 -8.69
C LEU A 320 4.49 -9.14 -9.70
N GLY A 321 4.83 -9.12 -11.00
CA GLY A 321 4.01 -8.52 -12.05
C GLY A 321 2.57 -9.02 -12.12
N GLU A 322 2.31 -10.30 -11.88
CA GLU A 322 0.94 -10.86 -11.88
C GLU A 322 0.35 -11.06 -10.49
N ARG A 323 1.19 -11.23 -9.48
CA ARG A 323 0.76 -11.48 -8.09
C ARG A 323 0.31 -10.21 -7.39
N PHE A 324 0.98 -9.09 -7.70
CA PHE A 324 0.55 -7.78 -7.26
C PHE A 324 -0.48 -7.22 -8.23
N LYS A 325 -1.43 -6.49 -7.68
CA LYS A 325 -2.47 -5.79 -8.43
C LYS A 325 -2.37 -4.31 -8.16
N ALA A 326 -2.81 -3.54 -9.13
CA ALA A 326 -2.95 -2.10 -9.04
C ALA A 326 -4.44 -1.75 -9.10
N LEU A 327 -4.90 -0.95 -8.13
CA LEU A 327 -6.22 -0.35 -8.11
C LEU A 327 -6.09 1.16 -8.17
N GLU A 328 -6.81 1.78 -9.11
CA GLU A 328 -6.94 3.23 -9.18
C GLU A 328 -8.38 3.68 -8.98
N LEU A 329 -8.52 4.68 -8.12
CA LEU A 329 -9.75 5.38 -7.83
C LEU A 329 -9.52 6.88 -8.01
N VAL A 330 -10.54 7.59 -8.46
CA VAL A 330 -10.46 9.03 -8.76
C VAL A 330 -11.63 9.78 -8.16
N LYS A 331 -11.48 11.11 -8.03
CA LYS A 331 -12.58 11.97 -7.63
C LYS A 331 -13.73 11.85 -8.62
N LYS A 332 -14.94 11.61 -8.11
CA LYS A 332 -16.15 11.64 -8.92
C LYS A 332 -16.49 13.09 -9.27
N ASN A 333 -16.63 13.39 -10.56
CA ASN A 333 -17.10 14.70 -11.00
C ASN A 333 -18.51 14.95 -10.43
N LYS A 334 -18.68 16.06 -9.70
CA LYS A 334 -20.02 16.53 -9.31
C LYS A 334 -20.71 16.97 -10.60
N MET A 335 -21.73 16.22 -11.03
CA MET A 335 -22.61 16.61 -12.14
C MET A 335 -23.33 17.91 -11.84
#